data_AF-A0A4Y2L820-F1
#
_entry.id   AF-A0A4Y2L820-F1
#
_cell.length_a   1.000
_cell.length_b   1.000
_cell.length_c   1.000
_cell.angle_alpha   90.00
_cell.angle_beta   90.00
_cell.angle_gamma   90.00
#
_symmetry.space_group_name_H-M   'P 1'
#
loop_
_entity.id
_entity.type
_entity.pdbx_description
1 polymer ?
#
loop_
_entity_poly.entity_id
_entity_poly.type
_entity_poly.pdbx_seq_one_letter_code
_entity_poly.pdbx_strand_id
1 'polypeptide(L)'
;MRTSWTLSKLEWDLIQHLPYSPNMAPLDFYLFSHLQLHLDGSIFNSNEEVINEVHLSLDSRTLQLFAEGIEKLPKRWQTIVDVNGDYYPQYLGSFRMYLSF
;
A
#
# COMPACT_ATOMS: atom_id res chain seq x y z
N MET A 1 -1.31 -23.87 10.40
CA MET A 1 -0.35 -22.75 10.45
C MET A 1 -0.58 -21.96 11.73
N ARG A 2 0.49 -21.56 12.44
CA ARG A 2 0.43 -20.89 13.76
C ARG A 2 -0.26 -19.51 13.71
N THR A 3 -0.24 -18.84 12.56
CA THR A 3 -0.85 -17.53 12.31
C THR A 3 -2.38 -17.56 12.32
N SER A 4 -3.01 -18.50 11.58
CA SER A 4 -4.48 -18.63 11.53
C SER A 4 -5.09 -18.89 12.90
N TRP A 5 -4.47 -19.75 13.72
CA TRP A 5 -4.90 -19.99 15.11
C TRP A 5 -4.76 -18.75 16.01
N THR A 6 -3.72 -17.94 15.77
CA THR A 6 -3.52 -16.70 16.55
C THR A 6 -4.58 -15.66 16.20
N LEU A 7 -4.90 -15.51 14.90
CA LEU A 7 -5.97 -14.61 14.43
C LEU A 7 -7.33 -15.00 14.99
N SER A 8 -7.65 -16.31 15.02
CA SER A 8 -8.89 -16.78 15.62
C SER A 8 -8.95 -16.53 17.13
N LYS A 9 -7.81 -16.67 17.83
CA LYS A 9 -7.74 -16.39 19.27
C LYS A 9 -7.90 -14.90 19.60
N LEU A 10 -7.47 -14.02 18.69
CA LEU A 10 -7.65 -12.58 18.82
C LEU A 10 -9.05 -12.10 18.40
N GLU A 11 -9.89 -13.00 17.87
CA GLU A 11 -11.24 -12.70 17.38
C GLU A 11 -11.25 -11.61 16.30
N TRP A 12 -10.22 -11.58 15.44
CA TRP A 12 -10.13 -10.61 14.35
C TRP A 12 -10.91 -11.08 13.13
N ASP A 13 -11.76 -10.21 12.62
CA ASP A 13 -12.43 -10.40 11.33
C ASP A 13 -11.42 -10.28 10.18
N LEU A 14 -11.44 -11.28 9.30
CA LEU A 14 -10.56 -11.32 8.14
C LEU A 14 -11.30 -10.80 6.91
N ILE A 15 -10.80 -9.71 6.34
CA ILE A 15 -11.24 -9.22 5.04
C ILE A 15 -10.62 -10.10 3.95
N GLN A 16 -11.45 -10.61 3.04
CA GLN A 16 -10.96 -11.39 1.91
C GLN A 16 -10.12 -10.51 0.98
N HIS A 17 -8.92 -10.99 0.65
CA HIS A 17 -8.01 -10.32 -0.26
C HIS A 17 -7.85 -11.17 -1.53
N LEU A 18 -8.08 -10.58 -2.70
CA LEU A 18 -7.90 -11.28 -3.96
C LEU A 18 -6.41 -11.57 -4.21
N PRO A 19 -6.07 -12.71 -4.86
CA PRO A 19 -4.70 -12.97 -5.27
C PRO A 19 -4.17 -11.83 -6.16
N TYR A 20 -2.90 -11.46 -5.96
CA TYR A 20 -2.18 -10.48 -6.80
C TYR A 20 -2.91 -9.13 -7.00
N SER A 21 -3.60 -8.64 -5.97
CA SER A 21 -4.39 -7.39 -6.02
C SER A 21 -3.79 -6.28 -5.16
N PRO A 22 -2.57 -5.77 -5.43
CA PRO A 22 -1.97 -4.69 -4.64
C PRO A 22 -2.83 -3.41 -4.65
N ASN A 23 -3.68 -3.24 -5.66
CA ASN A 23 -4.65 -2.15 -5.75
C ASN A 23 -5.74 -2.18 -4.65
N MET A 24 -5.87 -3.28 -3.91
CA MET A 24 -6.84 -3.46 -2.82
C MET A 24 -6.29 -3.16 -1.43
N ALA A 25 -4.97 -3.05 -1.27
CA ALA A 25 -4.36 -2.78 0.02
C ALA A 25 -4.04 -1.27 0.17
N PRO A 26 -4.61 -0.57 1.18
CA PRO A 26 -4.33 0.86 1.41
C PRO A 26 -2.85 1.17 1.60
N LEU A 27 -2.11 0.22 2.19
CA LEU A 27 -0.66 0.36 2.35
C LEU A 27 0.03 0.43 0.98
N ASP A 28 -0.32 -0.48 0.07
CA ASP A 28 0.32 -0.58 -1.25
C ASP A 28 -0.03 0.60 -2.15
N PHE A 29 -1.32 0.93 -2.30
CA PHE A 29 -1.72 1.96 -3.25
C PHE A 29 -1.63 3.39 -2.72
N TYR A 30 -1.55 3.56 -1.40
CA TYR A 30 -1.57 4.87 -0.77
C TYR A 30 -0.28 5.13 0.00
N LEU A 31 -0.06 4.44 1.12
CA LEU A 31 1.03 4.78 2.04
C LEU A 31 2.41 4.60 1.39
N PHE A 32 2.65 3.44 0.77
CA PHE A 32 3.92 3.14 0.13
C PHE A 32 4.15 4.01 -1.11
N SER A 33 3.10 4.42 -1.84
CA SER A 33 3.27 5.38 -2.92
C SER A 33 3.80 6.73 -2.41
N HIS A 34 3.31 7.22 -1.27
CA HIS A 34 3.83 8.46 -0.69
C HIS A 34 5.21 8.31 -0.04
N LEU A 35 5.52 7.14 0.53
CA LEU A 35 6.87 6.86 1.05
C LEU A 35 7.87 6.73 -0.08
N GLN A 36 7.51 6.06 -1.17
CA GLN A 36 8.36 5.94 -2.34
C GLN A 36 8.67 7.30 -2.94
N LEU A 37 7.67 8.17 -3.09
CA LEU A 37 7.89 9.56 -3.56
C LEU A 37 8.80 10.37 -2.63
N HIS A 38 8.73 10.14 -1.32
CA HIS A 38 9.58 10.81 -0.34
C HIS A 38 11.03 10.33 -0.39
N LEU A 39 11.22 9.02 -0.60
CA LEU A 39 12.54 8.38 -0.63
C LEU A 39 13.19 8.40 -2.02
N ASP A 40 12.44 8.78 -3.06
CA ASP A 40 12.91 8.73 -4.44
C ASP A 40 14.17 9.59 -4.63
N GLY A 41 15.17 9.03 -5.31
CA GLY A 41 16.47 9.67 -5.52
C GLY A 41 17.38 9.80 -4.29
N SER A 42 16.95 9.35 -3.11
CA SER A 42 17.80 9.35 -1.91
C SER A 42 18.81 8.20 -1.93
N ILE A 43 20.05 8.48 -1.54
CA ILE A 43 21.10 7.48 -1.37
C ILE A 43 21.39 7.34 0.12
N PHE A 44 21.18 6.14 0.65
CA PHE A 44 21.42 5.81 2.04
C PHE A 44 22.68 4.96 2.18
N ASN A 45 23.48 5.23 3.21
CA ASN A 45 24.75 4.56 3.46
C ASN A 45 24.63 3.42 4.48
N SER A 46 23.51 3.35 5.21
CA SER A 46 23.22 2.25 6.13
C SER A 46 21.72 1.97 6.26
N ASN A 47 21.40 0.81 6.84
CA ASN A 47 20.01 0.45 7.13
C ASN A 47 19.41 1.35 8.21
N GLU A 48 20.19 1.79 9.20
CA GLU A 48 19.72 2.72 10.23
C GLU A 48 19.27 4.05 9.63
N GLU A 49 19.97 4.53 8.60
CA GLU A 49 19.61 5.76 7.89
C GLU A 49 18.23 5.63 7.21
N VAL A 50 17.99 4.52 6.51
CA VAL A 50 16.69 4.22 5.88
C VAL A 50 15.58 4.10 6.93
N ILE A 51 15.84 3.39 8.03
CA ILE A 51 14.86 3.19 9.11
C ILE A 51 14.48 4.54 9.72
N ASN A 52 15.46 5.38 10.03
CA ASN A 52 15.21 6.71 10.60
C ASN A 52 14.41 7.60 9.63
N GLU A 53 14.75 7.59 8.34
CA GLU A 53 14.04 8.40 7.35
C GLU A 53 12.58 7.94 7.18
N VAL A 54 12.33 6.62 7.19
CA VAL A 54 10.97 6.08 7.16
C VAL A 54 10.19 6.48 8.42
N HIS A 55 10.81 6.43 9.60
CA HIS A 55 10.17 6.88 10.84
C HIS A 55 9.81 8.38 10.77
N LEU A 56 10.74 9.23 10.37
CA LEU A 56 10.50 10.67 10.19
C LEU A 56 9.39 10.93 9.16
N SER A 57 9.40 10.20 8.04
CA SER A 57 8.36 10.33 7.02
C SER A 57 6.99 9.89 7.55
N LEU A 58 6.90 8.86 8.39
CA LEU A 58 5.63 8.44 9.00
C LEU A 58 5.16 9.40 10.10
N ASP A 59 6.06 9.85 10.96
CA ASP A 59 5.75 10.76 12.08
C ASP A 59 5.32 12.15 11.60
N SER A 60 5.82 12.57 10.44
CA SER A 60 5.41 13.83 9.79
C SER A 60 4.00 13.77 9.17
N ARG A 61 3.42 12.58 8.99
CA ARG A 61 2.11 12.42 8.34
C ARG A 61 0.98 12.68 9.32
N THR A 62 -0.06 13.34 8.83
CA THR A 62 -1.27 13.59 9.62
C THR A 62 -2.13 12.33 9.68
N LEU A 63 -2.94 12.21 10.74
CA LEU A 63 -3.97 11.18 10.85
C LEU A 63 -4.91 11.16 9.64
N GLN A 64 -5.14 12.34 9.05
CA GLN A 64 -5.94 12.51 7.85
C GLN A 64 -5.39 11.73 6.65
N LEU A 65 -4.08 11.65 6.47
CA LEU A 65 -3.50 10.87 5.38
C LEU A 65 -3.88 9.38 5.51
N PHE A 66 -3.78 8.81 6.72
CA PHE A 66 -4.19 7.43 6.93
C PHE A 66 -5.69 7.22 6.73
N ALA A 67 -6.52 8.16 7.19
CA ALA A 67 -7.96 8.13 6.99
C ALA A 67 -8.32 8.17 5.49
N GLU A 68 -7.72 9.06 4.72
CA GLU A 68 -7.97 9.19 3.28
C GLU A 68 -7.61 7.91 2.50
N GLY A 69 -6.57 7.19 2.91
CA GLY A 69 -6.21 5.90 2.33
C GLY A 69 -7.31 4.86 2.53
N ILE A 70 -7.88 4.78 3.74
CA ILE A 70 -8.99 3.88 4.08
C ILE A 70 -10.28 4.32 3.36
N GLU A 71 -10.60 5.61 3.35
CA GLU A 71 -11.79 6.16 2.70
C GLU A 71 -11.80 5.95 1.17
N LYS A 72 -10.63 5.79 0.54
CA LYS A 72 -10.50 5.46 -0.89
C LYS A 72 -10.81 4.00 -1.21
N LEU A 73 -10.89 3.10 -0.22
CA LEU A 73 -11.15 1.68 -0.44
C LEU A 73 -12.47 1.38 -1.15
N PRO A 74 -13.64 1.90 -0.71
CA PRO A 74 -14.91 1.53 -1.32
C PRO A 74 -14.96 1.89 -2.81
N LYS A 75 -14.46 3.08 -3.16
CA LYS A 75 -14.38 3.53 -4.55
C LYS A 75 -13.48 2.63 -5.39
N ARG A 76 -12.32 2.21 -4.85
CA ARG A 76 -11.39 1.31 -5.56
C ARG A 76 -11.98 -0.08 -5.75
N TRP A 77 -12.61 -0.65 -4.72
CA TRP A 77 -13.27 -1.94 -4.83
C TRP A 77 -14.38 -1.91 -5.89
N GLN A 78 -15.19 -0.85 -5.92
CA GLN A 78 -16.22 -0.69 -6.94
C GLN A 78 -15.60 -0.71 -8.35
N THR A 79 -14.53 0.06 -8.58
CA THR A 79 -13.92 0.06 -9.91
C THR A 79 -13.29 -1.29 -10.27
N ILE A 80 -12.73 -2.04 -9.33
CA ILE A 80 -12.21 -3.39 -9.61
C ILE A 80 -13.34 -4.33 -10.05
N VAL A 81 -14.51 -4.21 -9.44
CA VAL A 81 -15.72 -4.91 -9.89
C VAL A 81 -16.12 -4.46 -11.30
N ASP A 82 -16.12 -3.14 -11.56
CA ASP A 82 -16.52 -2.57 -12.85
C ASP A 82 -15.61 -3.01 -14.02
N VAL A 83 -14.31 -3.24 -13.76
CA VAL A 83 -13.35 -3.77 -14.76
C VAL A 83 -13.24 -5.30 -14.74
N ASN A 84 -14.18 -5.99 -14.10
CA ASN A 84 -14.23 -7.45 -13.99
C ASN A 84 -12.94 -8.09 -13.44
N GLY A 85 -12.30 -7.43 -12.48
CA GLY A 85 -11.06 -7.90 -11.86
C GLY A 85 -9.77 -7.62 -12.65
N ASP A 86 -9.84 -6.92 -13.79
CA ASP A 86 -8.67 -6.50 -14.55
C ASP A 86 -7.90 -5.36 -13.84
N TYR A 87 -6.65 -5.14 -14.24
CA TYR A 87 -5.78 -4.12 -13.62
C TYR A 87 -6.32 -2.70 -13.84
N TYR A 88 -6.30 -1.91 -12.76
CA TYR A 88 -6.75 -0.53 -12.76
C TYR A 88 -5.91 0.32 -13.77
N PRO A 89 -6.54 1.01 -14.74
CA PRO A 89 -5.81 1.65 -15.85
C PRO A 89 -4.86 2.78 -15.44
N GLN A 90 -5.08 3.42 -14.29
CA GLN A 90 -4.22 4.51 -13.79
C GLN A 90 -2.78 4.07 -13.47
N TYR A 91 -2.51 2.76 -13.42
CA TYR A 91 -1.17 2.21 -13.24
C TYR A 91 -0.46 1.87 -14.56
N LEU A 92 -1.13 1.88 -15.73
CA LEU A 92 -0.46 1.65 -17.01
C LEU A 92 0.59 2.73 -17.33
N GLY A 93 0.40 3.95 -16.81
CA GLY A 93 1.40 5.02 -16.90
C GLY A 93 2.59 4.84 -15.96
N SER A 94 2.39 4.25 -14.78
CA SER A 94 3.45 4.01 -13.78
C SER A 94 4.20 2.70 -14.02
N PHE A 95 3.56 1.69 -14.63
CA PHE A 95 4.20 0.43 -15.02
C PHE A 95 5.25 0.58 -16.12
N ARG A 96 5.19 1.64 -16.93
CA ARG A 96 6.29 1.97 -17.86
C ARG A 96 7.61 2.28 -17.16
N MET A 97 7.58 2.68 -15.89
CA MET A 97 8.80 2.94 -15.11
C MET A 97 9.45 1.65 -14.59
N TYR A 98 8.67 0.57 -14.41
CA TYR A 98 9.16 -0.72 -13.88
C TYR A 98 9.79 -1.64 -14.95
N LEU A 99 9.73 -1.27 -16.24
CA LEU A 99 10.30 -2.05 -17.35
C LEU A 99 11.46 -1.34 -18.06
N SER A 100 12.06 -0.32 -17.42
CA SER A 100 13.29 0.32 -17.89
C SER A 100 14.48 -0.13 -17.04
N PHE A 101 14.76 -1.44 -17.02
CA PHE A 101 16.05 -2.04 -16.71
C PHE A 101 16.20 -3.34 -17.51
#